data_AF-A0AAV4VDY3-F1
#
_entry.id   AF-A0AAV4VDY3-F1
#
_cell.length_a   1.000
_cell.length_b   1.000
_cell.length_c   1.000
_cell.angle_alpha   90.00
_cell.angle_beta   90.00
_cell.angle_gamma   90.00
#
_symmetry.space_group_name_H-M   'P 1'
#
loop_
_entity.id
_entity.type
_entity.pdbx_description
1 polymer ?
#
loop_
_entity_poly.entity_id
_entity_poly.type
_entity_poly.pdbx_seq_one_letter_code
_entity_poly.pdbx_strand_id
1 'polypeptide(L)'
;MSTDSVEKKSSDERPPKKGKESSSKASASNHHKFIMPPLLDPHQEIPKPPKNDAPSRFWSHIEPFAADITQDIIKTVERWINPEETYENLQNIPEKGEHYSKVWPIEDLTEEIIEGSKSVENAKGLFSNSAQDTAEIERILKLGERKRTSTTVDDSECTLLDKLVYSLVGEKFMIQIDDTMNEFYNDDLLQEEKHCTVDSADESIEKRLYKDFIEAGVLESDTEESEDEKDEVYEELQELQRAFIPLNKYNIIKKKSLLAMAKARMGQQEIKKKLLEHDAKIMELYRMVSNARKNKTMNKKLEDQVKRTQRERKKLIRKLMEKS
;
A
#
# COMPACT_ATOMS: atom_id res chain seq x y z
N MET A 1 2.86 69.08 -17.27
CA MET A 1 3.42 70.03 -18.26
C MET A 1 2.98 69.55 -19.63
N SER A 2 2.19 70.39 -20.29
CA SER A 2 1.59 70.20 -21.61
C SER A 2 2.63 70.15 -22.72
N THR A 3 2.38 69.37 -23.77
CA THR A 3 2.61 69.79 -25.16
C THR A 3 1.51 69.24 -26.05
N ASP A 4 0.90 70.16 -26.79
CA ASP A 4 -0.10 69.99 -27.86
C ASP A 4 0.51 69.41 -29.14
N SER A 5 -0.31 68.74 -29.98
CA SER A 5 -0.45 69.03 -31.44
C SER A 5 -1.36 68.03 -32.19
N VAL A 6 -2.65 68.37 -32.33
CA VAL A 6 -3.42 68.70 -33.56
C VAL A 6 -3.20 67.95 -34.91
N GLU A 7 -4.35 67.52 -35.49
CA GLU A 7 -4.73 67.33 -36.94
C GLU A 7 -4.24 66.07 -37.72
N LYS A 8 -4.93 65.44 -38.71
CA LYS A 8 -6.25 65.58 -39.40
C LYS A 8 -6.50 64.31 -40.27
N LYS A 9 -7.79 63.93 -40.42
CA LYS A 9 -8.53 63.44 -41.62
C LYS A 9 -8.04 62.31 -42.58
N SER A 10 -8.89 61.26 -42.63
CA SER A 10 -9.64 60.65 -43.78
C SER A 10 -8.95 59.93 -44.96
N SER A 11 -9.38 58.68 -45.20
CA SER A 11 -9.93 58.06 -46.45
C SER A 11 -9.90 56.53 -46.24
N ASP A 12 -11.01 55.80 -46.20
CA ASP A 12 -11.95 55.40 -47.27
C ASP A 12 -11.27 54.66 -48.43
N GLU A 13 -11.25 53.32 -48.37
CA GLU A 13 -11.20 52.48 -49.57
C GLU A 13 -11.84 51.09 -49.31
N ARG A 14 -12.93 50.84 -50.04
CA ARG A 14 -13.57 49.53 -50.24
C ARG A 14 -13.07 48.91 -51.55
N PRO A 15 -13.16 47.57 -51.71
CA PRO A 15 -12.39 46.82 -52.70
C PRO A 15 -13.05 46.79 -54.08
N PRO A 16 -12.30 46.51 -55.18
CA PRO A 16 -12.91 46.29 -56.48
C PRO A 16 -13.37 44.84 -56.69
N LYS A 17 -14.30 44.74 -57.64
CA LYS A 17 -15.25 43.66 -57.93
C LYS A 17 -14.65 42.53 -58.79
N LYS A 18 -15.27 41.34 -58.63
CA LYS A 18 -15.68 40.34 -59.63
C LYS A 18 -14.93 40.30 -60.98
N GLY A 19 -14.17 39.23 -61.19
CA GLY A 19 -13.90 38.65 -62.51
C GLY A 19 -14.78 37.43 -62.74
N LYS A 20 -15.35 37.34 -63.94
CA LYS A 20 -16.27 36.30 -64.43
C LYS A 20 -15.59 35.64 -65.64
N GLU A 21 -15.88 34.35 -65.83
CA GLU A 21 -15.68 33.55 -67.05
C GLU A 21 -14.25 33.08 -67.38
N SER A 22 -14.03 31.76 -67.38
CA SER A 22 -14.16 30.96 -68.61
C SER A 22 -13.80 29.49 -68.37
N SER A 23 -14.55 28.63 -69.03
CA SER A 23 -14.32 27.20 -69.20
C SER A 23 -13.04 26.91 -69.98
N SER A 24 -12.37 25.78 -69.70
CA SER A 24 -12.03 24.74 -70.70
C SER A 24 -11.14 23.64 -70.11
N LYS A 25 -11.54 22.37 -70.34
CA LYS A 25 -10.75 21.16 -70.71
C LYS A 25 -9.50 20.81 -69.89
N ALA A 26 -9.11 19.56 -69.67
CA ALA A 26 -9.61 18.20 -69.90
C ALA A 26 -8.52 17.32 -69.27
N SER A 27 -8.87 16.17 -68.69
CA SER A 27 -7.86 15.14 -68.40
C SER A 27 -8.46 13.77 -68.69
N ALA A 28 -7.91 13.23 -69.78
CA ALA A 28 -8.03 11.92 -70.41
C ALA A 28 -8.85 10.84 -69.68
N SER A 29 -9.90 10.41 -70.37
CA SER A 29 -10.58 9.13 -70.18
C SER A 29 -9.70 8.02 -70.75
N ASN A 30 -9.31 7.07 -69.90
CA ASN A 30 -8.72 5.80 -70.32
C ASN A 30 -9.78 4.97 -71.05
N HIS A 31 -9.55 4.67 -72.32
CA HIS A 31 -10.34 3.69 -73.08
C HIS A 31 -10.12 2.29 -72.50
N HIS A 32 -10.99 1.87 -71.58
CA HIS A 32 -11.24 0.46 -71.33
C HIS A 32 -12.31 -0.03 -72.31
N LYS A 33 -11.94 -1.01 -73.14
CA LYS A 33 -12.85 -1.71 -74.05
C LYS A 33 -14.01 -2.28 -73.22
N PHE A 34 -15.22 -1.82 -73.50
CA PHE A 34 -16.43 -2.33 -72.88
C PHE A 34 -16.69 -3.74 -73.41
N ILE A 35 -16.28 -4.76 -72.65
CA ILE A 35 -16.77 -6.12 -72.84
C ILE A 35 -18.11 -6.16 -72.10
N MET A 36 -19.21 -6.34 -72.84
CA MET A 36 -20.53 -6.58 -72.24
C MET A 36 -20.44 -7.80 -71.31
N PRO A 37 -20.77 -7.66 -70.01
CA PRO A 37 -20.95 -8.83 -69.16
C PRO A 37 -22.20 -9.60 -69.62
N PRO A 38 -22.24 -10.92 -69.44
CA PRO A 38 -23.44 -11.69 -69.74
C PRO A 38 -24.59 -11.19 -68.86
N LEU A 39 -25.78 -11.11 -69.44
CA LEU A 39 -27.02 -10.71 -68.78
C LEU A 39 -27.18 -11.50 -67.47
N LEU A 40 -26.99 -10.85 -66.32
CA LEU A 40 -27.25 -11.47 -65.02
C LEU A 40 -28.74 -11.37 -64.69
N ASP A 41 -29.28 -12.50 -64.24
CA ASP A 41 -30.64 -12.76 -63.79
C ASP A 41 -31.15 -11.65 -62.81
N PRO A 42 -32.37 -11.09 -63.00
CA PRO A 42 -32.94 -10.05 -62.13
C PRO A 42 -33.11 -10.43 -60.65
N HIS A 43 -32.92 -11.71 -60.30
CA HIS A 43 -33.08 -12.22 -58.94
C HIS A 43 -31.76 -12.41 -58.15
N GLN A 44 -30.61 -12.00 -58.67
CA GLN A 44 -29.39 -12.00 -57.86
C GLN A 44 -29.31 -10.77 -56.94
N GLU A 45 -29.65 -10.98 -55.66
CA GLU A 45 -29.23 -10.07 -54.58
C GLU A 45 -27.71 -10.06 -54.52
N ILE A 46 -27.10 -9.02 -55.11
CA ILE A 46 -25.69 -8.71 -54.95
C ILE A 46 -25.46 -8.55 -53.44
N PRO A 47 -24.59 -9.37 -52.81
CA PRO A 47 -24.28 -9.22 -51.39
C PRO A 47 -23.79 -7.79 -51.15
N LYS A 48 -24.53 -7.02 -50.36
CA LYS A 48 -24.13 -5.66 -50.00
C LYS A 48 -22.72 -5.74 -49.41
N PRO A 49 -21.74 -4.98 -49.91
CA PRO A 49 -20.41 -5.00 -49.34
C PRO A 49 -20.51 -4.72 -47.83
N PRO A 50 -19.76 -5.45 -46.99
CA PRO A 50 -19.83 -5.27 -45.54
C PRO A 50 -19.63 -3.79 -45.25
N LYS A 51 -20.66 -3.15 -44.68
CA LYS A 51 -20.63 -1.73 -44.37
C LYS A 51 -19.40 -1.50 -43.48
N ASN A 52 -18.45 -0.71 -43.98
CA ASN A 52 -17.26 -0.37 -43.22
C ASN A 52 -17.68 0.50 -42.03
N ASP A 53 -17.93 -0.17 -40.91
CA ASP A 53 -18.35 0.42 -39.64
C ASP A 53 -17.15 0.92 -38.83
N ALA A 54 -15.92 0.73 -39.32
CA ALA A 54 -14.71 1.09 -38.58
C ALA A 54 -14.65 2.58 -38.18
N PRO A 55 -15.02 3.56 -39.04
CA PRO A 55 -15.08 4.96 -38.63
C PRO A 55 -16.17 5.21 -37.57
N SER A 56 -17.33 4.56 -37.69
CA SER A 56 -18.43 4.75 -36.74
C SER A 56 -18.06 4.19 -35.37
N ARG A 57 -17.49 2.98 -35.31
CA ARG A 57 -16.99 2.35 -34.08
C ARG A 57 -15.92 3.19 -33.40
N PHE A 58 -14.99 3.73 -34.19
CA PHE A 58 -13.95 4.62 -33.69
C PHE A 58 -14.55 5.86 -33.02
N TRP A 59 -15.49 6.55 -33.68
CA TRP A 59 -16.12 7.74 -33.10
C TRP A 59 -16.99 7.43 -31.89
N SER A 60 -17.74 6.32 -31.89
CA SER A 60 -18.49 5.89 -30.71
C SER A 60 -17.60 5.55 -29.52
N HIS A 61 -16.39 5.04 -29.74
CA HIS A 61 -15.42 4.79 -28.66
C HIS A 61 -14.83 6.09 -28.10
N ILE A 62 -14.64 7.11 -28.93
CA ILE A 62 -14.07 8.40 -28.53
C ILE A 62 -15.10 9.34 -27.90
N GLU A 63 -16.37 9.23 -28.31
CA GLU A 63 -17.45 10.10 -27.86
C GLU A 63 -17.51 10.30 -26.32
N PRO A 64 -17.35 9.27 -25.48
CA PRO A 64 -17.34 9.44 -24.02
C PRO A 64 -16.18 10.31 -23.51
N PHE A 65 -15.03 10.27 -24.17
CA PHE A 65 -13.84 11.05 -23.79
C PHE A 65 -13.89 12.48 -24.34
N ALA A 66 -14.65 12.70 -25.41
CA ALA A 66 -14.90 14.02 -25.98
C ALA A 66 -16.16 14.70 -25.43
N ALA A 67 -16.92 14.01 -24.57
CA ALA A 67 -18.15 14.51 -23.97
C ALA A 67 -17.90 15.73 -23.06
N ASP A 68 -18.96 16.51 -22.83
CA ASP A 68 -18.90 17.64 -21.92
C ASP A 68 -18.73 17.18 -20.46
N ILE A 69 -18.09 18.03 -19.64
CA ILE A 69 -17.84 17.69 -18.23
C ILE A 69 -19.16 17.91 -17.49
N THR A 70 -19.65 16.85 -16.86
CA THR A 70 -20.88 16.90 -16.06
C THR A 70 -20.59 17.17 -14.60
N GLN A 71 -21.60 17.65 -13.88
CA GLN A 71 -21.51 17.87 -12.43
C GLN A 71 -21.20 16.57 -11.66
N ASP A 72 -21.63 15.42 -12.18
CA ASP A 72 -21.37 14.12 -11.55
C ASP A 72 -19.90 13.72 -11.62
N ILE A 73 -19.21 14.04 -12.72
CA ILE A 73 -17.75 13.87 -12.84
C ILE A 73 -17.05 14.75 -11.80
N ILE A 74 -17.48 16.00 -11.62
CA ILE A 74 -16.92 16.90 -10.60
C ILE A 74 -17.10 16.32 -9.19
N LYS A 75 -18.32 15.86 -8.85
CA LYS A 75 -18.60 15.21 -7.56
C LYS A 75 -17.77 13.95 -7.34
N THR A 76 -17.51 13.20 -8.41
CA THR A 76 -16.67 12.00 -8.36
C THR A 76 -15.22 12.35 -8.02
N VAL A 77 -14.66 13.37 -8.67
CA VAL A 77 -13.30 13.85 -8.37
C VAL A 77 -13.23 14.45 -6.95
N GLU A 78 -14.27 15.15 -6.49
CA GLU A 78 -14.36 15.66 -5.11
C GLU A 78 -14.34 14.51 -4.10
N ARG A 79 -15.07 13.42 -4.37
CA ARG A 79 -15.04 12.21 -3.54
C ARG A 79 -13.65 11.58 -3.49
N TRP A 80 -12.88 11.59 -4.58
CA TRP A 80 -11.50 11.06 -4.59
C TRP A 80 -10.50 11.88 -3.76
N ILE A 81 -10.88 13.10 -3.36
CA ILE A 81 -10.08 14.01 -2.53
C ILE A 81 -10.48 13.89 -1.04
N ASN A 82 -11.42 13.01 -0.69
CA ASN A 82 -12.01 12.94 0.66
C ASN A 82 -10.94 12.91 1.77
N PRO A 83 -11.03 13.83 2.76
CA PRO A 83 -10.12 13.88 3.90
C PRO A 83 -10.51 12.93 5.04
N GLU A 84 -11.62 12.21 4.99
CA GLU A 84 -11.90 11.20 6.04
C GLU A 84 -11.03 9.94 5.90
N GLU A 85 -10.48 9.72 4.70
CA GLU A 85 -9.30 8.88 4.51
C GLU A 85 -8.01 9.70 4.69
N THR A 86 -7.97 10.68 5.59
CA THR A 86 -6.68 11.30 5.94
C THR A 86 -5.87 10.23 6.64
N TYR A 87 -4.94 9.67 5.86
CA TYR A 87 -3.98 8.62 6.15
C TYR A 87 -3.14 8.81 7.42
N GLU A 88 -3.38 9.84 8.24
CA GLU A 88 -2.80 9.96 9.58
C GLU A 88 -3.07 8.70 10.41
N ASN A 89 -4.26 8.11 10.30
CA ASN A 89 -4.56 6.85 10.98
C ASN A 89 -3.90 5.62 10.34
N LEU A 90 -3.52 5.66 9.06
CA LEU A 90 -2.85 4.56 8.35
C LEU A 90 -1.32 4.62 8.46
N GLN A 91 -0.77 5.68 9.05
CA GLN A 91 0.66 5.92 9.18
C GLN A 91 1.25 5.39 10.50
N ASN A 92 0.43 4.88 11.42
CA ASN A 92 0.98 4.23 12.62
C ASN A 92 1.16 2.74 12.34
N ILE A 93 2.39 2.38 11.97
CA ILE A 93 2.85 1.00 12.15
C ILE A 93 2.96 0.77 13.66
N PRO A 94 2.25 -0.21 14.23
CA PRO A 94 2.40 -0.57 15.64
C PRO A 94 3.86 -0.87 15.96
N GLU A 95 4.29 -0.56 17.17
CA GLU A 95 5.64 -0.89 17.62
C GLU A 95 5.85 -2.42 17.61
N LYS A 96 7.10 -2.86 17.39
CA LYS A 96 7.46 -4.29 17.47
C LYS A 96 7.16 -4.76 18.89
N GLY A 97 6.20 -5.66 19.02
CA GLY A 97 5.85 -6.29 20.30
C GLY A 97 6.93 -7.26 20.78
N GLU A 98 6.79 -7.77 22.00
CA GLU A 98 7.67 -8.83 22.52
C GLU A 98 7.50 -10.12 21.71
N HIS A 99 8.60 -10.83 21.47
CA HIS A 99 8.56 -12.06 20.69
C HIS A 99 7.78 -13.15 21.43
N TYR A 100 6.99 -13.93 20.70
CA TYR A 100 6.13 -14.97 21.28
C TYR A 100 6.89 -16.00 22.11
N SER A 101 8.16 -16.28 21.80
CA SER A 101 9.00 -17.16 22.63
C SER A 101 9.24 -16.65 24.04
N LYS A 102 9.16 -15.33 24.27
CA LYS A 102 9.25 -14.72 25.62
C LYS A 102 7.86 -14.64 26.27
N VAL A 103 6.84 -14.32 25.47
CA VAL A 103 5.46 -14.10 25.96
C VAL A 103 4.74 -15.40 26.29
N TRP A 104 4.82 -16.42 25.43
CA TRP A 104 4.05 -17.66 25.58
C TRP A 104 4.42 -18.48 26.82
N PRO A 105 5.70 -18.69 27.19
CA PRO A 105 6.02 -19.42 28.41
C PRO A 105 5.46 -18.72 29.66
N ILE A 106 5.41 -17.40 29.65
CA ILE A 106 4.83 -16.60 30.74
C ILE A 106 3.30 -16.71 30.71
N GLU A 107 2.68 -16.56 29.53
CA GLU A 107 1.22 -16.73 29.36
C GLU A 107 0.78 -18.13 29.77
N ASP A 108 1.41 -19.19 29.25
CA ASP A 108 1.14 -20.59 29.58
C ASP A 108 1.27 -20.84 31.10
N LEU A 109 2.34 -20.34 31.73
CA LEU A 109 2.53 -20.46 33.18
C LEU A 109 1.45 -19.69 33.95
N THR A 110 1.09 -18.48 33.51
CA THR A 110 0.01 -17.71 34.14
C THR A 110 -1.35 -18.37 33.96
N GLU A 111 -1.61 -18.98 32.81
CA GLU A 111 -2.82 -19.75 32.54
C GLU A 111 -2.89 -20.98 33.45
N GLU A 112 -1.78 -21.71 33.62
CA GLU A 112 -1.69 -22.83 34.56
C GLU A 112 -1.92 -22.39 36.01
N ILE A 113 -1.34 -21.26 36.44
CA ILE A 113 -1.57 -20.69 37.77
C ILE A 113 -3.04 -20.31 37.95
N ILE A 114 -3.65 -19.68 36.94
CA ILE A 114 -5.06 -19.25 36.97
C ILE A 114 -5.98 -20.48 37.02
N GLU A 115 -5.72 -21.50 36.20
CA GLU A 115 -6.55 -22.71 36.14
C GLU A 115 -6.35 -23.61 37.38
N GLY A 116 -5.12 -23.72 37.86
CA GLY A 116 -4.79 -24.34 39.14
C GLY A 116 -5.49 -23.64 40.30
N SER A 117 -5.54 -22.31 40.32
CA SER A 117 -6.23 -21.52 41.35
C SER A 117 -7.75 -21.73 41.32
N LYS A 118 -8.36 -21.94 40.15
CA LYS A 118 -9.77 -22.35 40.05
C LYS A 118 -10.01 -23.78 40.53
N SER A 119 -9.00 -24.64 40.47
CA SER A 119 -9.06 -26.03 40.96
C SER A 119 -8.85 -26.13 42.49
N VAL A 120 -8.16 -25.18 43.15
CA VAL A 120 -7.97 -25.20 44.61
C VAL A 120 -9.28 -24.99 45.37
N GLU A 121 -10.27 -24.28 44.80
CA GLU A 121 -11.60 -24.20 45.41
C GLU A 121 -12.34 -25.56 45.40
N ASN A 122 -11.91 -26.51 44.55
CA ASN A 122 -12.51 -27.85 44.42
C ASN A 122 -11.64 -29.00 44.95
N ALA A 123 -10.40 -28.75 45.39
CA ALA A 123 -9.44 -29.80 45.77
C ALA A 123 -9.22 -29.94 47.29
N LYS A 124 -10.29 -29.94 48.08
CA LYS A 124 -10.27 -30.58 49.41
C LYS A 124 -10.42 -32.09 49.23
N GLY A 125 -9.33 -32.74 48.86
CA GLY A 125 -9.18 -34.18 49.08
C GLY A 125 -8.73 -34.93 47.85
N LEU A 126 -7.43 -34.96 47.58
CA LEU A 126 -6.84 -36.03 46.76
C LEU A 126 -5.32 -36.10 47.00
N PHE A 127 -4.90 -36.27 48.27
CA PHE A 127 -3.58 -36.82 48.58
C PHE A 127 -3.78 -38.25 49.11
N SER A 128 -3.76 -39.22 48.20
CA SER A 128 -3.64 -40.64 48.52
C SER A 128 -2.28 -41.12 48.03
N ASN A 129 -1.32 -41.17 48.95
CA ASN A 129 -0.01 -41.76 48.73
C ASN A 129 -0.19 -43.27 48.52
N SER A 130 0.00 -43.74 47.29
CA SER A 130 0.02 -45.17 46.99
C SER A 130 1.44 -45.71 47.13
N ALA A 131 1.59 -46.86 47.79
CA ALA A 131 2.87 -47.54 48.08
C ALA A 131 3.58 -48.10 46.83
N GLN A 132 3.18 -47.68 45.63
CA GLN A 132 3.69 -48.17 44.35
C GLN A 132 4.96 -47.41 43.89
N ASP A 133 5.14 -46.17 44.35
CA ASP A 133 6.27 -45.31 43.95
C ASP A 133 7.61 -45.69 44.61
N THR A 134 7.59 -46.27 45.82
CA THR A 134 8.82 -46.63 46.54
C THR A 134 9.58 -47.79 45.87
N ALA A 135 8.87 -48.73 45.24
CA ALA A 135 9.46 -49.87 44.55
C ALA A 135 10.03 -49.52 43.16
N GLU A 136 9.53 -48.44 42.54
CA GLU A 136 10.06 -47.90 41.29
C GLU A 136 11.40 -47.18 41.55
N ILE A 137 11.45 -46.38 42.62
CA ILE A 137 12.65 -45.65 43.07
C ILE A 137 13.80 -46.62 43.40
N GLU A 138 13.51 -47.72 44.12
CA GLU A 138 14.53 -48.72 44.47
C GLU A 138 15.08 -49.45 43.24
N ARG A 139 14.26 -49.64 42.20
CA ARG A 139 14.68 -50.25 40.93
C ARG A 139 15.61 -49.32 40.14
N ILE A 140 15.35 -48.02 40.15
CA ILE A 140 16.17 -47.00 39.47
C ILE A 140 17.55 -46.88 40.11
N LEU A 141 17.61 -46.86 41.45
CA LEU A 141 18.89 -46.82 42.20
C LEU A 141 19.79 -48.01 41.85
N LYS A 142 19.22 -49.23 41.77
CA LYS A 142 19.95 -50.46 41.46
C LYS A 142 20.44 -50.56 40.01
N LEU A 143 19.81 -49.81 39.09
CA LEU A 143 20.22 -49.73 37.69
C LEU A 143 21.41 -48.78 37.52
N GLY A 144 21.49 -47.72 38.33
CA GLY A 144 22.61 -46.77 38.35
C GLY A 144 23.93 -47.37 38.86
N GLU A 145 23.88 -48.36 39.75
CA GLU A 145 25.08 -49.05 40.26
C GLU A 145 25.75 -49.97 39.23
N ARG A 146 24.98 -50.58 38.31
CA ARG A 146 25.53 -51.51 37.31
C ARG A 146 26.21 -50.83 36.12
N LYS A 147 26.06 -49.52 35.96
CA LYS A 147 26.66 -48.77 34.85
C LYS A 147 28.03 -48.17 35.20
N ARG A 148 28.48 -48.26 36.46
CA ARG A 148 29.77 -47.75 36.94
C ARG A 148 30.95 -48.73 36.80
N THR A 149 30.73 -49.95 36.32
CA THR A 149 31.76 -51.00 36.24
C THR A 149 31.98 -51.51 34.81
N SER A 150 32.07 -50.64 33.80
CA SER A 150 32.41 -51.07 32.44
C SER A 150 32.77 -49.93 31.49
N THR A 151 33.64 -49.00 31.88
CA THR A 151 34.32 -48.16 30.87
C THR A 151 35.71 -47.77 31.36
N THR A 152 36.72 -48.53 30.92
CA THR A 152 38.10 -48.07 30.88
C THR A 152 38.22 -47.01 29.79
N VAL A 153 38.07 -45.74 30.15
CA VAL A 153 38.45 -44.60 29.33
C VAL A 153 39.48 -43.82 30.14
N ASP A 154 40.64 -43.64 29.53
CA ASP A 154 41.67 -42.63 29.80
C ASP A 154 41.37 -41.65 30.95
N ASP A 155 41.89 -41.95 32.14
CA ASP A 155 41.80 -41.18 33.39
C ASP A 155 42.61 -39.87 33.31
N SER A 156 42.16 -38.91 32.51
CA SER A 156 42.75 -37.56 32.49
C SER A 156 41.76 -36.41 32.26
N GLU A 157 40.45 -36.68 32.18
CA GLU A 157 39.43 -35.63 32.14
C GLU A 157 38.35 -35.91 33.19
N CYS A 158 38.33 -35.13 34.28
CA CYS A 158 37.27 -35.22 35.28
C CYS A 158 35.91 -34.97 34.63
N THR A 159 34.97 -35.90 34.79
CA THR A 159 33.63 -35.75 34.23
C THR A 159 32.90 -34.60 34.94
N LEU A 160 31.86 -34.04 34.31
CA LEU A 160 31.03 -33.00 34.93
C LEU A 160 30.48 -33.43 36.30
N LEU A 161 30.13 -34.70 36.45
CA LEU A 161 29.70 -35.27 37.71
C LEU A 161 30.81 -35.23 38.76
N ASP A 162 32.05 -35.55 38.37
CA ASP A 162 33.20 -35.47 39.28
C ASP A 162 33.44 -34.03 39.71
N LYS A 163 33.44 -33.07 38.76
CA LYS A 163 33.58 -31.63 39.05
C LYS A 163 32.50 -31.11 39.99
N LEU A 164 31.25 -31.57 39.82
CA LEU A 164 30.11 -31.24 40.69
C LEU A 164 30.32 -31.82 42.09
N VAL A 165 30.63 -33.12 42.20
CA VAL A 165 30.86 -33.79 43.48
C VAL A 165 32.04 -33.16 44.22
N TYR A 166 33.16 -32.91 43.54
CA TYR A 166 34.31 -32.22 44.14
C TYR A 166 33.99 -30.80 44.58
N SER A 167 33.16 -30.06 43.83
CA SER A 167 32.73 -28.72 44.23
C SER A 167 31.85 -28.75 45.48
N LEU A 168 30.88 -29.68 45.56
CA LEU A 168 30.02 -29.84 46.74
C LEU A 168 30.77 -30.34 47.98
N VAL A 169 31.70 -31.27 47.80
CA VAL A 169 32.56 -31.80 48.88
C VAL A 169 33.54 -30.73 49.35
N GLY A 170 34.16 -29.99 48.41
CA GLY A 170 35.09 -28.91 48.70
C GLY A 170 34.46 -27.76 49.51
N GLU A 171 33.18 -27.45 49.28
CA GLU A 171 32.45 -26.41 50.02
C GLU A 171 31.79 -26.92 51.32
N LYS A 172 32.12 -28.15 51.77
CA LYS A 172 31.65 -28.78 53.02
C LYS A 172 30.14 -28.99 53.16
N PHE A 173 29.38 -29.03 52.07
CA PHE A 173 27.95 -29.34 52.14
C PHE A 173 27.67 -30.81 52.49
N MET A 174 28.53 -31.73 52.08
CA MET A 174 28.35 -33.18 52.33
C MET A 174 28.76 -33.65 53.72
N ILE A 175 29.55 -32.89 54.48
CA ILE A 175 30.05 -33.33 55.80
C ILE A 175 28.93 -33.37 56.85
N GLN A 176 27.84 -32.62 56.66
CA GLN A 176 26.73 -32.59 57.63
C GLN A 176 25.82 -33.82 57.59
N ILE A 177 25.94 -34.70 56.59
CA ILE A 177 25.08 -35.88 56.45
C ILE A 177 25.67 -37.13 57.14
N ASP A 178 26.99 -37.17 57.41
CA ASP A 178 27.69 -38.38 57.86
C ASP A 178 28.02 -38.47 59.37
N ASP A 179 27.63 -37.48 60.18
CA ASP A 179 27.85 -37.51 61.63
C ASP A 179 27.06 -38.61 62.38
N THR A 180 26.28 -39.44 61.69
CA THR A 180 25.58 -40.60 62.26
C THR A 180 26.20 -41.96 61.94
N MET A 181 27.26 -42.04 61.11
CA MET A 181 27.86 -43.32 60.69
C MET A 181 29.39 -43.40 60.84
N ASN A 182 30.00 -42.47 61.58
CA ASN A 182 31.46 -42.35 61.70
C ASN A 182 32.11 -43.22 62.79
N GLU A 183 31.82 -44.53 62.84
CA GLU A 183 32.50 -45.45 63.78
C GLU A 183 33.17 -46.67 63.14
N PHE A 184 33.32 -46.74 61.81
CA PHE A 184 33.82 -47.97 61.15
C PHE A 184 34.79 -47.84 59.96
N TYR A 185 35.46 -46.72 59.73
CA TYR A 185 36.47 -46.67 58.67
C TYR A 185 37.86 -46.22 59.12
N ASN A 186 38.83 -47.05 58.77
CA ASN A 186 40.26 -46.92 59.05
C ASN A 186 40.88 -45.75 58.29
N ASP A 187 41.70 -45.01 59.03
CA ASP A 187 42.46 -43.79 58.71
C ASP A 187 43.68 -44.04 57.80
N ASP A 188 43.56 -44.82 56.71
CA ASP A 188 44.75 -45.12 55.87
C ASP A 188 44.47 -45.36 54.36
N LEU A 189 43.31 -44.90 53.84
CA LEU A 189 42.98 -45.02 52.40
C LEU A 189 42.61 -43.70 51.70
N LEU A 190 42.81 -42.55 52.35
CA LEU A 190 42.50 -41.22 51.79
C LEU A 190 43.74 -40.46 51.29
N GLN A 191 44.81 -41.16 50.91
CA GLN A 191 45.97 -40.54 50.27
C GLN A 191 46.38 -41.33 49.03
N GLU A 192 45.61 -41.19 47.95
CA GLU A 192 46.08 -41.22 46.55
C GLU A 192 44.86 -41.09 45.62
N GLU A 193 44.21 -39.91 45.61
CA GLU A 193 43.34 -39.54 44.49
C GLU A 193 43.86 -38.23 43.89
N LYS A 194 44.14 -38.31 42.59
CA LYS A 194 44.62 -37.19 41.76
C LYS A 194 43.63 -36.04 41.89
N HIS A 195 44.05 -35.02 42.62
CA HIS A 195 43.25 -33.82 42.88
C HIS A 195 42.90 -33.15 41.54
N CYS A 196 41.60 -33.05 41.22
CA CYS A 196 41.16 -32.09 40.22
C CYS A 196 41.54 -30.71 40.77
N THR A 197 42.48 -30.02 40.14
CA THR A 197 42.91 -28.69 40.57
C THR A 197 41.80 -27.69 40.26
N VAL A 198 41.17 -27.21 41.31
CA VAL A 198 40.15 -26.16 41.24
C VAL A 198 40.90 -24.83 41.35
N ASP A 199 41.21 -24.21 40.20
CA ASP A 199 42.13 -23.06 40.12
C ASP A 199 41.54 -21.71 40.57
N SER A 200 40.40 -21.64 41.26
CA SER A 200 39.82 -20.34 41.65
C SER A 200 38.94 -20.42 42.90
N ALA A 201 39.55 -20.41 44.08
CA ALA A 201 38.86 -20.43 45.37
C ALA A 201 38.03 -19.16 45.69
N ASP A 202 38.10 -18.12 44.84
CA ASP A 202 37.43 -16.83 45.07
C ASP A 202 36.09 -16.66 44.33
N GLU A 203 35.68 -17.64 43.52
CA GLU A 203 34.40 -17.63 42.79
C GLU A 203 33.37 -18.53 43.48
N SER A 204 32.12 -18.06 43.64
CA SER A 204 31.05 -18.83 44.28
C SER A 204 30.77 -20.11 43.49
N ILE A 205 30.47 -21.22 44.19
CA ILE A 205 30.16 -22.52 43.56
C ILE A 205 29.10 -22.39 42.47
N GLU A 206 28.12 -21.53 42.69
CA GLU A 206 27.02 -21.27 41.78
C GLU A 206 27.52 -20.74 40.43
N LYS A 207 28.45 -19.79 40.43
CA LYS A 207 29.03 -19.24 39.19
C LYS A 207 29.88 -20.27 38.45
N ARG A 208 30.63 -21.08 39.19
CA ARG A 208 31.46 -22.14 38.58
C ARG A 208 30.59 -23.23 37.96
N LEU A 209 29.57 -23.70 38.69
CA LEU A 209 28.62 -24.68 38.18
C LEU A 209 27.85 -24.14 36.98
N TYR A 210 27.46 -22.86 36.99
CA TYR A 210 26.81 -22.24 35.85
C TYR A 210 27.69 -22.29 34.60
N LYS A 211 28.98 -21.95 34.73
CA LYS A 211 29.95 -22.03 33.64
C LYS A 211 30.18 -23.46 33.15
N ASP A 212 30.35 -24.41 34.07
CA ASP A 212 30.56 -25.82 33.73
C ASP A 212 29.32 -26.42 33.05
N PHE A 213 28.11 -26.03 33.45
CA PHE A 213 26.87 -26.45 32.79
C PHE A 213 26.68 -25.82 31.41
N ILE A 214 27.12 -24.57 31.19
CA ILE A 214 27.17 -23.97 29.85
C ILE A 214 28.19 -24.71 28.98
N GLU A 215 29.39 -24.98 29.49
CA GLU A 215 30.45 -25.68 28.75
C GLU A 215 30.05 -27.13 28.39
N ALA A 216 29.30 -27.80 29.26
CA ALA A 216 28.73 -29.11 28.99
C ALA A 216 27.53 -29.10 28.03
N GLY A 217 27.05 -27.91 27.62
CA GLY A 217 25.88 -27.74 26.77
C GLY A 217 24.56 -28.10 27.45
N VAL A 218 24.53 -28.09 28.79
CA VAL A 218 23.32 -28.31 29.61
C VAL A 218 22.53 -27.01 29.77
N LEU A 219 23.22 -25.88 29.81
CA LEU A 219 22.64 -24.54 29.82
C LEU A 219 23.09 -23.77 28.58
N GLU A 220 22.20 -22.94 28.05
CA GLU A 220 22.55 -21.95 27.03
C GLU A 220 23.18 -20.74 27.73
N SER A 221 24.20 -20.13 27.14
CA SER A 221 24.75 -18.90 27.70
C SER A 221 23.72 -17.78 27.54
N ASP A 222 23.39 -17.08 28.63
CA ASP A 222 22.58 -15.84 28.62
C ASP A 222 23.23 -14.69 27.84
N THR A 223 24.21 -14.96 26.96
CA THR A 223 24.55 -14.04 25.87
C THR A 223 23.34 -13.97 24.97
N GLU A 224 22.42 -13.10 25.38
CA GLU A 224 21.33 -12.50 24.64
C GLU A 224 21.56 -12.72 23.15
N GLU A 225 20.92 -13.76 22.61
CA GLU A 225 20.81 -13.94 21.17
C GLU A 225 20.12 -12.68 20.65
N SER A 226 20.96 -11.79 20.13
CA SER A 226 20.69 -10.50 19.52
C SER A 226 19.24 -10.04 19.57
N GLU A 227 18.94 -9.15 20.54
CA GLU A 227 17.79 -8.23 20.42
C GLU A 227 17.87 -7.34 19.15
N ASP A 228 19.01 -7.40 18.45
CA ASP A 228 19.33 -6.76 17.17
C ASP A 228 19.02 -7.61 15.91
N GLU A 229 18.23 -8.68 15.98
CA GLU A 229 17.61 -9.21 14.76
C GLU A 229 16.60 -8.19 14.24
N LYS A 230 17.13 -7.32 13.36
CA LYS A 230 16.36 -6.38 12.55
C LYS A 230 15.21 -7.12 11.92
N ASP A 231 14.01 -6.76 12.33
CA ASP A 231 12.78 -7.31 11.77
C ASP A 231 12.66 -6.78 10.34
N GLU A 232 13.11 -7.58 9.38
CA GLU A 232 13.12 -7.24 7.95
C GLU A 232 11.72 -6.81 7.48
N VAL A 233 10.66 -7.42 8.01
CA VAL A 233 9.27 -7.10 7.67
C VAL A 233 8.90 -5.72 8.21
N TYR A 234 9.28 -5.40 9.44
CA TYR A 234 9.06 -4.10 10.04
C TYR A 234 9.83 -2.99 9.30
N GLU A 235 11.10 -3.23 8.95
CA GLU A 235 11.91 -2.28 8.18
C GLU A 235 11.33 -2.03 6.78
N GLU A 236 10.96 -3.08 6.05
CA GLU A 236 10.32 -2.98 4.73
C GLU A 236 8.98 -2.22 4.82
N LEU A 237 8.18 -2.48 5.86
CA LEU A 237 6.92 -1.76 6.07
C LEU A 237 7.15 -0.27 6.32
N GLN A 238 8.17 0.08 7.12
CA GLN A 238 8.58 1.47 7.31
C GLN A 238 9.07 2.11 6.01
N GLU A 239 9.87 1.40 5.21
CA GLU A 239 10.39 1.92 3.94
C GLU A 239 9.27 2.16 2.92
N LEU A 240 8.36 1.20 2.77
CA LEU A 240 7.16 1.34 1.94
C LEU A 240 6.30 2.52 2.40
N GLN A 241 6.14 2.70 3.71
CA GLN A 241 5.40 3.84 4.24
C GLN A 241 6.10 5.17 3.91
N ARG A 242 7.42 5.25 4.10
CA ARG A 242 8.22 6.45 3.75
C ARG A 242 8.11 6.79 2.26
N ALA A 243 8.06 5.79 1.38
CA ALA A 243 7.85 5.99 -0.06
C ALA A 243 6.40 6.37 -0.41
N PHE A 244 5.42 5.80 0.30
CA PHE A 244 4.00 6.00 0.04
C PHE A 244 3.51 7.41 0.45
N ILE A 245 3.97 7.94 1.58
CA ILE A 245 3.59 9.28 2.07
C ILE A 245 3.75 10.39 1.01
N PRO A 246 4.93 10.59 0.38
CA PRO A 246 5.11 11.62 -0.64
C PRO A 246 4.31 11.36 -1.90
N LEU A 247 4.15 10.08 -2.32
CA LEU A 247 3.33 9.71 -3.47
C LEU A 247 1.86 10.07 -3.24
N ASN A 248 1.33 9.76 -2.06
CA ASN A 248 -0.03 10.10 -1.70
C ASN A 248 -0.24 11.63 -1.67
N LYS A 249 0.69 12.38 -1.05
CA LYS A 249 0.66 13.85 -1.05
C LYS A 249 0.64 14.40 -2.49
N TYR A 250 1.47 13.87 -3.36
CA TYR A 250 1.49 14.23 -4.78
C TYR A 250 0.15 13.92 -5.47
N ASN A 251 -0.42 12.74 -5.24
CA ASN A 251 -1.71 12.34 -5.80
C ASN A 251 -2.84 13.27 -5.35
N ILE A 252 -2.87 13.68 -4.08
CA ILE A 252 -3.84 14.65 -3.57
C ILE A 252 -3.69 16.00 -4.29
N ILE A 253 -2.46 16.49 -4.44
CA ILE A 253 -2.19 17.75 -5.15
C ILE A 253 -2.66 17.65 -6.60
N LYS A 254 -2.38 16.53 -7.29
CA LYS A 254 -2.81 16.32 -8.67
C LYS A 254 -4.33 16.19 -8.81
N LYS A 255 -5.01 15.48 -7.91
CA LYS A 255 -6.47 15.40 -7.88
C LYS A 255 -7.11 16.78 -7.65
N LYS A 256 -6.57 17.58 -6.73
CA LYS A 256 -7.02 18.97 -6.50
C LYS A 256 -6.81 19.87 -7.72
N SER A 257 -5.66 19.75 -8.39
CA SER A 257 -5.38 20.46 -9.64
C SER A 257 -6.35 20.04 -10.75
N LEU A 258 -6.60 18.74 -10.90
CA LEU A 258 -7.56 18.19 -11.85
C LEU A 258 -8.97 18.72 -11.59
N LEU A 259 -9.40 18.76 -10.33
CA LEU A 259 -10.69 19.33 -9.94
C LEU A 259 -10.82 20.80 -10.34
N ALA A 260 -9.77 21.60 -10.12
CA ALA A 260 -9.75 23.00 -10.51
C ALA A 260 -9.88 23.16 -12.04
N MET A 261 -9.14 22.36 -12.81
CA MET A 261 -9.23 22.37 -14.28
C MET A 261 -10.62 21.92 -14.77
N ALA A 262 -11.21 20.89 -14.17
CA ALA A 262 -12.54 20.40 -14.51
C ALA A 262 -13.61 21.47 -14.25
N LYS A 263 -13.58 22.15 -13.09
CA LYS A 263 -14.48 23.28 -12.76
C LYS A 263 -14.32 24.44 -13.74
N ALA A 264 -13.08 24.80 -14.08
CA ALA A 264 -12.81 25.84 -15.07
C ALA A 264 -13.39 25.49 -16.44
N ARG A 265 -13.19 24.25 -16.89
CA ARG A 265 -13.70 23.74 -18.17
C ARG A 265 -15.24 23.67 -18.20
N MET A 266 -15.89 23.26 -17.12
CA MET A 266 -17.35 23.30 -16.99
C MET A 266 -17.88 24.74 -17.13
N GLY A 267 -17.21 25.71 -16.49
CA GLY A 267 -17.54 27.13 -16.67
C GLY A 267 -17.33 27.65 -18.10
N GLN A 268 -16.35 27.13 -18.85
CA GLN A 268 -16.19 27.42 -20.28
C GLN A 268 -17.34 26.81 -21.12
N GLN A 269 -17.77 25.58 -20.82
CA GLN A 269 -18.88 24.91 -21.49
C GLN A 269 -20.19 25.68 -21.35
N GLU A 270 -20.48 26.23 -20.17
CA GLU A 270 -21.64 27.12 -19.97
C GLU A 270 -21.61 28.37 -20.84
N ILE A 271 -20.43 29.00 -20.98
CA ILE A 271 -20.27 30.18 -21.84
C ILE A 271 -20.49 29.80 -23.30
N LYS A 272 -19.95 28.66 -23.75
CA LYS A 272 -20.16 28.13 -25.11
C LYS A 272 -21.64 27.83 -25.38
N LYS A 273 -22.35 27.20 -24.42
CA LYS A 273 -23.79 26.96 -24.53
C LYS A 273 -24.58 28.26 -24.70
N LYS A 274 -24.31 29.26 -23.86
CA LYS A 274 -24.93 30.60 -23.99
C LYS A 274 -24.60 31.26 -25.32
N LEU A 275 -23.36 31.10 -25.82
CA LEU A 275 -22.96 31.62 -27.11
C LEU A 275 -23.77 31.00 -28.26
N LEU A 276 -23.96 29.67 -28.24
CA LEU A 276 -24.79 28.96 -29.21
C LEU A 276 -26.25 29.43 -29.18
N GLU A 277 -26.82 29.67 -28.00
CA GLU A 277 -28.17 30.23 -27.84
C GLU A 277 -28.28 31.63 -28.47
N HIS A 278 -27.27 32.49 -28.26
CA HIS A 278 -27.21 33.81 -28.89
C HIS A 278 -27.02 33.73 -30.41
N ASP A 279 -26.24 32.77 -30.91
CA ASP A 279 -26.06 32.54 -32.34
C ASP A 279 -27.36 32.08 -33.01
N ALA A 280 -28.08 31.15 -32.38
CA ALA A 280 -29.42 30.75 -32.81
C ALA A 280 -30.39 31.95 -32.84
N LYS A 281 -30.36 32.79 -31.80
CA LYS A 281 -31.17 34.01 -31.75
C LYS A 281 -30.81 35.02 -32.85
N ILE A 282 -29.53 35.15 -33.21
CA ILE A 282 -29.10 36.00 -34.33
C ILE A 282 -29.62 35.45 -35.65
N MET A 283 -29.58 34.13 -35.85
CA MET A 283 -30.14 33.51 -37.06
C MET A 283 -31.64 33.75 -37.18
N GLU A 284 -32.38 33.68 -36.06
CA GLU A 284 -33.81 33.99 -36.06
C GLU A 284 -34.08 35.47 -36.33
N LEU A 285 -33.34 36.37 -35.67
CA LEU A 285 -33.44 37.81 -35.95
C LEU A 285 -33.08 38.14 -37.40
N TYR A 286 -32.13 37.44 -38.00
CA TYR A 286 -31.80 37.59 -39.42
C TYR A 286 -32.98 37.22 -40.31
N ARG A 287 -33.67 36.11 -40.01
CA ARG A 287 -34.91 35.72 -40.72
C ARG A 287 -36.01 36.76 -40.55
N MET A 288 -36.24 37.24 -39.33
CA MET A 288 -37.22 38.29 -39.03
C MET A 288 -36.91 39.60 -39.77
N VAL A 289 -35.66 40.05 -39.76
CA VAL A 289 -35.22 41.27 -40.48
C VAL A 289 -35.37 41.10 -41.98
N SER A 290 -35.02 39.93 -42.53
CA SER A 290 -35.19 39.63 -43.95
C SER A 290 -36.66 39.74 -44.37
N ASN A 291 -37.58 39.17 -43.57
CA ASN A 291 -39.02 39.27 -43.82
C ASN A 291 -39.56 40.69 -43.64
N ALA A 292 -39.15 41.40 -42.58
CA ALA A 292 -39.56 42.78 -42.34
C ALA A 292 -39.09 43.73 -43.45
N ARG A 293 -37.90 43.49 -44.04
CA ARG A 293 -37.42 44.23 -45.20
C ARG A 293 -38.26 43.95 -46.45
N LYS A 294 -38.61 42.69 -46.71
CA LYS A 294 -39.50 42.32 -47.84
C LYS A 294 -40.87 42.97 -47.71
N ASN A 295 -41.42 43.01 -46.51
CA ASN A 295 -42.76 43.53 -46.23
C ASN A 295 -42.78 45.04 -45.91
N LYS A 296 -41.62 45.73 -45.94
CA LYS A 296 -41.48 47.14 -45.51
C LYS A 296 -42.02 47.43 -44.10
N THR A 297 -42.01 46.44 -43.21
CA THR A 297 -42.49 46.52 -41.81
C THR A 297 -41.35 46.61 -40.80
N MET A 298 -40.19 47.13 -41.21
CA MET A 298 -39.05 47.35 -40.33
C MET A 298 -39.41 48.30 -39.17
N ASN A 299 -39.13 47.88 -37.94
CA ASN A 299 -39.37 48.68 -36.72
C ASN A 299 -38.09 48.83 -35.90
N LYS A 300 -37.91 50.00 -35.28
CA LYS A 300 -36.82 50.33 -34.35
C LYS A 300 -36.63 49.28 -33.25
N LYS A 301 -37.72 48.68 -32.73
CA LYS A 301 -37.64 47.60 -31.73
C LYS A 301 -36.80 46.41 -32.21
N LEU A 302 -36.96 46.01 -33.49
CA LEU A 302 -36.24 44.89 -34.09
C LEU A 302 -34.76 45.25 -34.29
N GLU A 303 -34.46 46.46 -34.74
CA GLU A 303 -33.08 46.94 -34.86
C GLU A 303 -32.34 46.99 -33.52
N ASP A 304 -33.02 47.47 -32.47
CA ASP A 304 -32.47 47.52 -31.13
C ASP A 304 -32.23 46.13 -30.56
N GLN A 305 -33.12 45.17 -30.85
CA GLN A 305 -32.96 43.77 -30.48
C GLN A 305 -31.73 43.14 -31.16
N VAL A 306 -31.54 43.37 -32.47
CA VAL A 306 -30.34 42.93 -33.20
C VAL A 306 -29.07 43.51 -32.59
N LYS A 307 -29.03 44.82 -32.37
CA LYS A 307 -27.86 45.50 -31.77
C LYS A 307 -27.58 45.01 -30.35
N ARG A 308 -28.62 44.69 -29.57
CA ARG A 308 -28.47 44.13 -28.21
C ARG A 308 -27.87 42.73 -28.25
N THR A 309 -28.47 41.82 -29.02
CA THR A 309 -28.00 40.42 -29.13
C THR A 309 -26.58 40.34 -29.71
N GLN A 310 -26.23 41.18 -30.69
CA GLN A 310 -24.84 41.26 -31.18
C GLN A 310 -23.84 41.73 -30.12
N ARG A 311 -24.21 42.71 -29.28
CA ARG A 311 -23.35 43.16 -28.17
C ARG A 311 -23.15 42.07 -27.12
N GLU A 312 -24.23 41.35 -26.78
CA GLU A 312 -24.18 40.23 -25.83
C GLU A 312 -23.29 39.09 -26.36
N ARG A 313 -23.45 38.69 -27.63
CA ARG A 313 -22.56 37.73 -28.29
C ARG A 313 -21.09 38.15 -28.22
N LYS A 314 -20.77 39.40 -28.56
CA LYS A 314 -19.39 39.93 -28.49
C LYS A 314 -18.83 39.92 -27.07
N LYS A 315 -19.67 40.09 -26.04
CA LYS A 315 -19.26 39.97 -24.63
C LYS A 315 -18.95 38.52 -24.28
N LEU A 316 -19.76 37.56 -24.73
CA LEU A 316 -19.52 36.13 -24.49
C LEU A 316 -18.25 35.63 -25.18
N ILE A 317 -18.01 36.05 -26.43
CA ILE A 317 -16.77 35.72 -27.15
C ILE A 317 -15.54 36.24 -26.38
N ARG A 318 -15.57 37.49 -25.89
CA ARG A 318 -14.48 38.03 -25.07
C ARG A 318 -14.26 37.23 -23.79
N LYS A 319 -15.32 36.94 -23.04
CA LYS A 319 -15.24 36.10 -21.82
C LYS A 319 -14.69 34.71 -22.10
N LEU A 320 -14.96 34.14 -23.28
CA LEU A 320 -14.43 32.85 -23.68
C LEU A 320 -12.93 32.92 -23.98
N MET A 321 -12.46 33.99 -24.63
CA MET A 321 -11.04 34.18 -24.92
C MET A 321 -10.21 34.52 -23.67
N GLU A 322 -10.76 35.27 -22.72
CA GLU A 322 -10.08 35.58 -21.44
C GLU A 322 -9.89 34.35 -20.54
N LYS A 323 -10.73 33.32 -20.72
CA LYS A 323 -10.67 32.07 -19.95
C LYS A 323 -9.94 30.92 -20.67
N SER A 324 -9.52 31.12 -21.92
CA SER A 324 -8.84 30.11 -22.74
C SER A 324 -7.34 30.17 -22.57
#